data_AF-A0A5A7M6I7-F1
#
_entry.id   AF-A0A5A7M6I7-F1
#
_cell.length_a   1.000
_cell.length_b   1.000
_cell.length_c   1.000
_cell.angle_alpha   90.00
_cell.angle_beta   90.00
_cell.angle_gamma   90.00
#
_symmetry.space_group_name_H-M   'P 1'
#
loop_
_entity.id
_entity.type
_entity.pdbx_description
1 polymer ?
#
loop_
_entity_poly.entity_id
_entity_poly.type
_entity_poly.pdbx_seq_one_letter_code
_entity_poly.pdbx_strand_id
1 'polypeptide(L)'
;MELIQKIDKLREQIAQIKEEIDWLVQAPLSREDLKVRVSAWFDRMSSDAAEVNNKFLSLRNPGASITEVNPLGVTQGVNLPVGQSNASGMLNISIAPQLIWLFGDTIKKVFLAKVDAMDYVPGLPLTERTTRREQLTTQLRTLEEKEEELICEAELAHLPIYRRADADPAVVLAYDPDGDMGAQGARMVSVSSSAPTSNPAAP
;
A
#
# COMPACT_ATOMS: atom_id res chain seq x y z
N MET A 1 -8.87 38.33 12.90
CA MET A 1 -9.76 37.28 13.45
C MET A 1 -10.28 36.34 12.37
N GLU A 2 -10.75 36.82 11.21
CA GLU A 2 -11.24 35.93 10.15
C GLU A 2 -10.20 34.94 9.58
N LEU A 3 -8.94 35.37 9.39
CA LEU A 3 -7.87 34.49 8.86
C LEU A 3 -7.59 33.28 9.77
N ILE A 4 -7.54 33.50 11.09
CA ILE A 4 -7.31 32.44 12.08
C ILE A 4 -8.45 31.42 12.02
N GLN A 5 -9.71 31.87 11.98
CA GLN A 5 -10.87 31.00 11.87
C GLN A 5 -10.88 30.19 10.55
N LYS A 6 -10.43 30.78 9.44
CA LYS A 6 -10.30 30.08 8.16
C LYS A 6 -9.23 28.99 8.23
N ILE A 7 -8.08 29.28 8.83
CA ILE A 7 -7.00 28.30 8.99
C ILE A 7 -7.42 27.16 9.92
N ASP A 8 -8.07 27.47 11.05
CA ASP A 8 -8.55 26.44 11.98
C ASP A 8 -9.57 25.50 11.31
N LYS A 9 -10.46 26.05 10.48
CA LYS A 9 -11.42 25.26 9.70
C LYS A 9 -10.71 24.38 8.66
N LEU A 10 -9.67 24.88 7.97
CA LEU A 10 -8.87 24.06 7.06
C LEU A 10 -8.15 22.93 7.79
N ARG A 11 -7.60 23.20 8.97
CA ARG A 11 -6.93 22.18 9.80
C ARG A 11 -7.87 21.07 10.21
N GLU A 12 -9.10 21.42 10.58
CA GLU A 12 -10.14 20.44 10.88
C GLU A 12 -10.46 19.57 9.64
N GLN A 13 -10.58 20.18 8.46
CA GLN A 13 -10.80 19.45 7.22
C GLN A 13 -9.63 18.52 6.86
N ILE A 14 -8.39 18.98 7.06
CA ILE A 14 -7.20 18.16 6.80
C ILE A 14 -7.13 16.98 7.77
N ALA A 15 -7.46 17.19 9.06
CA ALA A 15 -7.52 16.13 10.05
C ALA A 15 -8.57 15.06 9.67
N GLN A 16 -9.77 15.49 9.27
CA GLN A 16 -10.84 14.59 8.82
C GLN A 16 -10.43 13.76 7.60
N ILE A 17 -9.77 14.38 6.61
CA ILE A 17 -9.30 13.64 5.42
C ILE A 17 -8.17 12.67 5.76
N LYS A 18 -7.23 13.05 6.65
CA LYS A 18 -6.17 12.13 7.12
C LYS A 18 -6.77 10.92 7.83
N GLU A 19 -7.80 11.12 8.65
CA GLU A 19 -8.54 10.03 9.30
C GLU A 19 -9.27 9.14 8.28
N GLU A 20 -9.92 9.73 7.27
CA GLU A 20 -10.59 8.97 6.21
C GLU A 20 -9.58 8.11 5.40
N ILE A 21 -8.39 8.65 5.12
CA ILE A 21 -7.32 7.91 4.46
C ILE A 21 -6.85 6.73 5.32
N ASP A 22 -6.61 6.94 6.62
CA ASP A 22 -6.18 5.84 7.51
C ASP A 22 -7.26 4.78 7.66
N TRP A 23 -8.52 5.18 7.80
CA TRP A 23 -9.66 4.27 7.81
C TRP A 23 -9.72 3.46 6.52
N LEU A 24 -9.54 4.09 5.35
CA LEU A 24 -9.45 3.40 4.07
C LEU A 24 -8.22 2.50 3.95
N VAL A 25 -7.15 2.65 4.73
CA VAL A 25 -6.04 1.69 4.72
C VAL A 25 -6.37 0.46 5.58
N GLN A 26 -6.99 0.67 6.73
CA GLN A 26 -7.27 -0.38 7.70
C GLN A 26 -8.60 -1.13 7.46
N ALA A 27 -9.52 -0.58 6.67
CA ALA A 27 -10.85 -1.15 6.47
C ALA A 27 -10.80 -2.60 5.94
N PRO A 28 -11.69 -3.49 6.40
CA PRO A 28 -11.82 -4.85 5.86
C PRO A 28 -12.06 -4.85 4.34
N LEU A 29 -11.66 -5.93 3.66
CA LEU A 29 -11.96 -6.13 2.25
C LEU A 29 -13.46 -6.25 2.02
N SER A 30 -13.95 -5.78 0.87
CA SER A 30 -15.32 -6.07 0.45
C SER A 30 -15.54 -7.59 0.40
N ARG A 31 -16.80 -8.04 0.55
CA ARG A 31 -17.13 -9.47 0.50
C ARG A 31 -16.77 -10.09 -0.84
N GLU A 32 -16.96 -9.35 -1.93
CA GLU A 32 -16.64 -9.80 -3.27
C GLU A 32 -15.13 -9.93 -3.49
N ASP A 33 -14.34 -8.95 -3.03
CA ASP A 33 -12.88 -9.06 -3.11
C ASP A 33 -12.33 -10.19 -2.24
N LEU A 34 -12.95 -10.42 -1.08
CA LEU A 34 -12.58 -11.55 -0.22
C LEU A 34 -12.88 -12.89 -0.91
N LYS A 35 -14.02 -13.03 -1.61
CA LYS A 35 -14.33 -14.21 -2.43
C LYS A 35 -13.34 -14.40 -3.57
N VAL A 36 -12.95 -13.32 -4.25
CA VAL A 36 -11.93 -13.37 -5.31
C VAL A 36 -10.59 -13.83 -4.73
N ARG A 37 -10.18 -13.29 -3.58
CA ARG A 37 -8.93 -13.67 -2.91
C ARG A 37 -8.94 -15.14 -2.46
N VAL A 38 -10.03 -15.60 -1.87
CA VAL A 38 -10.22 -17.00 -1.47
C VAL A 38 -10.22 -17.92 -2.69
N SER A 39 -10.85 -17.51 -3.79
CA SER A 39 -10.86 -18.28 -5.04
C SER A 39 -9.47 -18.37 -5.65
N ALA A 40 -8.74 -17.25 -5.75
CA ALA A 40 -7.37 -17.24 -6.25
C ALA A 40 -6.42 -18.08 -5.38
N TRP A 41 -6.59 -18.03 -4.06
CA TRP A 41 -5.86 -18.91 -3.14
C TRP A 41 -6.17 -20.39 -3.40
N PHE A 42 -7.44 -20.71 -3.64
CA PHE A 42 -7.87 -22.07 -3.97
C PHE A 42 -7.31 -22.54 -5.32
N ASP A 43 -7.36 -21.70 -6.35
CA ASP A 43 -6.87 -22.04 -7.69
C ASP A 43 -5.35 -22.28 -7.68
N ARG A 44 -4.60 -21.51 -6.88
CA ARG A 44 -3.16 -21.76 -6.65
C ARG A 44 -2.91 -23.15 -6.08
N MET A 45 -3.68 -23.57 -5.08
CA MET A 45 -3.51 -24.90 -4.50
C MET A 45 -4.07 -26.02 -5.40
N SER A 46 -5.04 -25.73 -6.26
CA SER A 46 -5.51 -26.67 -7.28
C SER A 46 -4.42 -26.97 -8.32
N SER A 47 -3.51 -26.04 -8.58
CA SER A 47 -2.31 -26.32 -9.39
C SER A 47 -1.44 -27.40 -8.74
N ASP A 48 -1.26 -27.35 -7.42
CA ASP A 48 -0.49 -28.35 -6.67
C ASP A 48 -1.22 -29.70 -6.61
N ALA A 49 -2.55 -29.70 -6.63
CA ALA A 49 -3.37 -30.91 -6.72
C ALA A 49 -3.16 -31.67 -8.06
N ALA A 50 -2.76 -30.98 -9.14
CA ALA A 50 -2.40 -31.64 -10.39
C ALA A 50 -1.17 -32.54 -10.24
N GLU A 51 -0.22 -32.18 -9.35
CA GLU A 51 0.91 -33.03 -9.02
C GLU A 51 0.47 -34.31 -8.30
N VAL A 52 -0.50 -34.21 -7.40
CA VAL A 52 -1.12 -35.37 -6.73
C VAL A 52 -1.78 -36.29 -7.77
N ASN A 53 -2.51 -35.71 -8.73
CA ASN A 53 -3.12 -36.46 -9.83
C ASN A 53 -2.07 -37.16 -10.71
N ASN A 54 -0.95 -36.49 -11.01
CA ASN A 54 0.13 -37.08 -11.79
C ASN A 54 0.80 -38.26 -11.06
N LYS A 55 0.95 -38.17 -9.73
CA LYS A 55 1.40 -39.31 -8.89
C LYS A 55 0.37 -40.44 -8.94
N PHE A 56 -0.93 -40.15 -8.84
CA PHE A 56 -1.94 -41.19 -8.99
C PHE A 56 -1.86 -41.87 -10.37
N LEU A 57 -1.71 -41.08 -11.44
CA LEU A 57 -1.58 -41.62 -12.80
C LEU A 57 -0.31 -42.44 -13.02
N SER A 58 0.79 -42.16 -12.32
CA SER A 58 2.02 -42.95 -12.48
C SER A 58 1.90 -44.37 -11.91
N LEU A 59 0.90 -44.66 -11.08
CA LEU A 59 0.55 -46.03 -10.66
C LEU A 59 0.16 -46.94 -11.84
N ARG A 60 -0.20 -46.37 -12.99
CA ARG A 60 -0.47 -47.15 -14.22
C ARG A 60 0.78 -47.77 -14.83
N ASN A 61 1.96 -47.27 -14.46
CA ASN A 61 3.22 -47.72 -15.04
C ASN A 61 3.67 -49.01 -14.33
N PRO A 62 3.90 -50.12 -15.05
CA PRO A 62 4.23 -51.41 -14.42
C PRO A 62 5.60 -51.42 -13.70
N GLY A 63 6.48 -50.44 -14.00
CA GLY A 63 7.75 -50.25 -13.31
C GLY A 63 7.71 -49.24 -12.16
N ALA A 64 6.56 -48.65 -11.85
CA ALA A 64 6.45 -47.70 -10.74
C ALA A 64 6.43 -48.45 -9.40
N SER A 65 7.33 -48.06 -8.49
CA SER A 65 7.29 -48.57 -7.13
C SER A 65 6.09 -47.97 -6.37
N ILE A 66 5.23 -48.83 -5.83
CA ILE A 66 4.06 -48.44 -5.04
C ILE A 66 4.48 -47.68 -3.76
N THR A 67 5.69 -47.92 -3.24
CA THR A 67 6.22 -47.20 -2.07
C THR A 67 6.74 -45.81 -2.42
N GLU A 68 7.13 -45.56 -3.67
CA GLU A 68 7.60 -44.26 -4.16
C GLU A 68 6.45 -43.41 -4.69
N VAL A 69 5.43 -44.05 -5.26
CA VAL A 69 4.22 -43.40 -5.78
C VAL A 69 3.11 -43.44 -4.73
N ASN A 70 3.23 -42.58 -3.73
CA ASN A 70 2.17 -42.36 -2.76
C ASN A 70 1.45 -41.02 -3.06
N PRO A 71 0.28 -41.01 -3.73
CA PRO A 71 -0.45 -39.78 -4.03
C PRO A 71 -0.97 -39.08 -2.77
N LEU A 72 -1.22 -39.82 -1.69
CA LEU A 72 -1.56 -39.25 -0.37
C LEU A 72 -0.31 -38.97 0.48
N GLY A 73 0.87 -39.29 -0.02
CA GLY A 73 2.14 -39.02 0.62
C GLY A 73 2.38 -37.52 0.66
N VAL A 74 2.70 -37.02 1.85
CA VAL A 74 3.12 -35.64 2.04
C VAL A 74 4.64 -35.64 2.16
N THR A 75 5.31 -35.40 1.05
CA THR A 75 6.78 -35.29 0.98
C THR A 75 7.14 -33.90 0.52
N GLN A 76 7.86 -33.16 1.37
CA GLN A 76 8.43 -31.87 1.02
C GLN A 76 9.96 -32.03 1.00
N GLY A 77 10.57 -31.74 -0.14
CA GLY A 77 12.03 -31.73 -0.27
C GLY A 77 12.61 -30.61 0.58
N VAL A 78 13.27 -30.97 1.68
CA VAL A 78 14.01 -30.00 2.49
C VAL A 78 15.41 -29.88 1.88
N ASN A 79 15.66 -28.81 1.13
CA ASN A 79 17.03 -28.44 0.76
C ASN A 79 17.69 -27.83 2.00
N LEU A 80 18.32 -28.65 2.82
CA LEU A 80 19.22 -28.18 3.87
C LEU A 80 20.58 -27.89 3.23
N PRO A 81 21.06 -26.64 3.18
CA PRO A 81 22.43 -26.37 2.77
C PRO A 81 23.39 -27.06 3.75
N VAL A 82 24.24 -27.94 3.21
CA VAL A 82 25.27 -28.62 3.99
C VAL A 82 26.36 -27.60 4.31
N GLY A 83 26.30 -27.03 5.51
CA GLY A 83 27.37 -26.18 6.05
C GLY A 83 26.85 -24.94 6.77
N GLN A 84 26.98 -24.96 8.10
CA GLN A 84 26.75 -23.88 9.07
C GLN A 84 25.31 -23.52 9.44
N SER A 85 25.11 -23.56 10.76
CA SER A 85 23.96 -23.17 11.58
C SER A 85 22.79 -24.15 11.60
N ASN A 86 22.40 -24.52 12.83
CA ASN A 86 21.16 -25.20 13.15
C ASN A 86 19.99 -24.27 12.81
N ALA A 87 19.67 -24.12 11.52
CA ALA A 87 18.41 -23.55 11.12
C ALA A 87 17.33 -24.56 11.50
N SER A 88 16.72 -24.38 12.67
CA SER A 88 15.38 -24.92 12.94
C SER A 88 14.41 -24.22 11.98
N GLY A 89 14.44 -24.62 10.71
CA GLY A 89 13.43 -24.23 9.74
C GLY A 89 12.15 -24.95 10.10
N MET A 90 11.10 -24.19 10.42
CA MET A 90 9.77 -24.78 10.54
C MET A 90 9.38 -25.39 9.20
N LEU A 91 9.23 -26.71 9.17
CA LEU A 91 8.71 -27.42 8.00
C LEU A 91 7.23 -27.11 7.90
N ASN A 92 6.84 -26.37 6.87
CA ASN A 92 5.43 -26.11 6.57
C ASN A 92 4.89 -27.21 5.66
N ILE A 93 4.40 -28.26 6.30
CA ILE A 93 3.83 -29.43 5.65
C ILE A 93 2.36 -29.16 5.36
N SER A 94 2.00 -28.98 4.09
CA SER A 94 0.61 -28.75 3.66
C SER A 94 -0.04 -30.03 3.13
N ILE A 95 -1.21 -30.37 3.69
CA ILE A 95 -2.11 -31.42 3.18
C ILE A 95 -3.19 -30.88 2.24
N ALA A 96 -3.19 -29.56 2.01
CA ALA A 96 -4.22 -28.89 1.21
C ALA A 96 -4.32 -29.42 -0.22
N PRO A 97 -3.22 -29.72 -0.94
CA PRO A 97 -3.30 -30.26 -2.31
C PRO A 97 -4.07 -31.59 -2.40
N GLN A 98 -3.87 -32.49 -1.43
CA GLN A 98 -4.55 -33.78 -1.36
C GLN A 98 -6.04 -33.61 -1.07
N LEU A 99 -6.39 -32.70 -0.15
CA LEU A 99 -7.78 -32.40 0.18
C LEU A 99 -8.52 -31.73 -0.99
N ILE A 100 -7.84 -30.88 -1.75
CA ILE A 100 -8.41 -30.22 -2.94
C ILE A 100 -8.56 -31.22 -4.08
N TRP A 101 -7.61 -32.12 -4.28
CA TRP A 101 -7.74 -33.20 -5.25
C TRP A 101 -8.96 -34.10 -4.96
N LEU A 102 -9.24 -34.41 -3.69
CA LEU A 102 -10.37 -35.26 -3.29
C LEU A 102 -11.72 -34.54 -3.23
N PHE A 103 -11.75 -33.32 -2.68
CA PHE A 103 -12.99 -32.62 -2.29
C PHE A 103 -13.03 -31.17 -2.77
N GLY A 104 -12.30 -30.84 -3.83
CA GLY A 104 -12.06 -29.46 -4.22
C GLY A 104 -13.33 -28.61 -4.34
N ASP A 105 -14.34 -29.10 -5.05
CA ASP A 105 -15.61 -28.39 -5.23
C ASP A 105 -16.35 -28.15 -3.90
N THR A 106 -16.33 -29.14 -3.01
CA THR A 106 -16.97 -29.06 -1.69
C THR A 106 -16.23 -28.06 -0.80
N ILE A 107 -14.90 -28.12 -0.78
CA ILE A 107 -14.07 -27.20 0.01
C ILE A 107 -14.28 -25.76 -0.48
N LYS A 108 -14.24 -25.52 -1.80
CA LYS A 108 -14.47 -24.19 -2.38
C LYS A 108 -15.85 -23.65 -1.98
N LYS A 109 -16.91 -24.45 -2.07
CA LYS A 109 -18.26 -24.06 -1.63
C LYS A 109 -18.33 -23.72 -0.14
N VAL A 110 -17.71 -24.53 0.72
CA VAL A 110 -17.71 -24.29 2.18
C VAL A 110 -16.98 -23.00 2.52
N PHE A 111 -15.85 -22.71 1.88
CA PHE A 111 -15.10 -21.48 2.13
C PHE A 111 -15.87 -20.24 1.65
N LEU A 112 -16.50 -20.30 0.47
CA LEU A 112 -17.34 -19.18 -0.01
C LEU A 112 -18.55 -18.96 0.89
N ALA A 113 -19.24 -20.02 1.32
CA ALA A 113 -20.34 -19.91 2.27
C ALA A 113 -19.91 -19.34 3.63
N LYS A 114 -18.69 -19.66 4.08
CA LYS A 114 -18.10 -19.04 5.28
C LYS A 114 -17.87 -17.55 5.10
N VAL A 115 -17.38 -17.11 3.94
CA VAL A 115 -17.23 -15.67 3.63
C VAL A 115 -18.59 -14.96 3.66
N ASP A 116 -19.63 -15.59 3.12
CA ASP A 116 -20.99 -15.02 3.14
C ASP A 116 -21.58 -14.94 4.56
N ALA A 117 -21.23 -15.89 5.43
CA ALA A 117 -21.69 -15.95 6.81
C ALA A 117 -20.85 -15.12 7.80
N MET A 118 -19.75 -14.49 7.36
CA MET A 118 -18.93 -13.65 8.23
C MET A 118 -19.67 -12.35 8.57
N ASP A 119 -19.85 -12.11 9.86
CA ASP A 119 -20.39 -10.87 10.37
C ASP A 119 -19.27 -9.83 10.50
N TYR A 120 -19.10 -9.03 9.46
CA TYR A 120 -18.20 -7.88 9.45
C TYR A 120 -18.76 -6.80 8.53
N VAL A 121 -18.42 -5.54 8.82
CA VAL A 121 -18.76 -4.39 7.98
C VAL A 121 -17.82 -4.38 6.78
N PRO A 122 -18.32 -4.61 5.55
CA PRO A 122 -17.47 -4.63 4.36
C PRO A 122 -16.95 -3.22 4.08
N GLY A 123 -15.64 -3.09 3.84
CA GLY A 123 -15.05 -1.87 3.33
C GLY A 123 -15.29 -1.69 1.83
N LEU A 124 -14.79 -0.58 1.28
CA LEU A 124 -14.88 -0.30 -0.15
C LEU A 124 -14.20 -1.41 -0.98
N PRO A 125 -14.70 -1.69 -2.19
CA PRO A 125 -14.04 -2.55 -3.16
C PRO A 125 -12.59 -2.11 -3.42
N LEU A 126 -11.68 -3.06 -3.68
CA LEU A 126 -10.25 -2.77 -3.90
C LEU A 126 -10.00 -1.73 -5.00
N THR A 127 -10.76 -1.78 -6.09
CA THR A 127 -10.67 -0.85 -7.22
C THR A 127 -11.13 0.56 -6.84
N GLU A 128 -12.22 0.67 -6.09
CA GLU A 128 -12.74 1.95 -5.61
C GLU A 128 -11.85 2.52 -4.50
N ARG A 129 -11.22 1.65 -3.70
CA ARG A 129 -10.32 2.01 -2.61
C ARG A 129 -9.07 2.71 -3.12
N THR A 130 -8.48 2.25 -4.23
CA THR A 130 -7.33 2.93 -4.85
C THR A 130 -7.73 4.29 -5.39
N THR A 131 -8.83 4.37 -6.14
CA THR A 131 -9.31 5.64 -6.70
C THR A 131 -9.72 6.64 -5.62
N ARG A 132 -10.42 6.18 -4.57
CA ARG A 132 -10.83 7.04 -3.45
C ARG A 132 -9.62 7.52 -2.67
N ARG A 133 -8.62 6.67 -2.46
CA ARG A 133 -7.36 7.07 -1.83
C ARG A 133 -6.66 8.15 -2.64
N GLU A 134 -6.53 7.97 -3.96
CA GLU A 134 -5.92 8.97 -4.85
C GLU A 134 -6.67 10.31 -4.77
N GLN A 135 -8.00 10.29 -4.86
CA GLN A 135 -8.84 11.48 -4.70
C GLN A 135 -8.62 12.18 -3.37
N LEU A 136 -8.60 11.44 -2.26
CA LEU A 136 -8.37 12.01 -0.93
C LEU A 136 -6.95 12.57 -0.77
N THR A 137 -5.93 11.91 -1.36
CA THR A 137 -4.57 12.44 -1.34
C THR A 137 -4.43 13.73 -2.15
N THR A 138 -5.10 13.83 -3.30
CA THR A 138 -5.14 15.08 -4.08
C THR A 138 -5.89 16.18 -3.31
N GLN A 139 -7.01 15.85 -2.67
CA GLN A 139 -7.77 16.82 -1.85
C GLN A 139 -6.96 17.29 -0.65
N LEU A 140 -6.25 16.38 0.03
CA LEU A 140 -5.35 16.70 1.13
C LEU A 140 -4.29 17.69 0.66
N ARG A 141 -3.61 17.40 -0.46
CA ARG A 141 -2.59 18.30 -1.03
C ARG A 141 -3.15 19.69 -1.33
N THR A 142 -4.32 19.78 -1.98
CA THR A 142 -4.98 21.06 -2.26
C THR A 142 -5.36 21.83 -1.00
N LEU A 143 -5.75 21.16 0.09
CA LEU A 143 -6.06 21.83 1.36
C LEU A 143 -4.79 22.31 2.07
N GLU A 144 -3.70 21.55 1.99
CA GLU A 144 -2.41 21.96 2.55
C GLU A 144 -1.81 23.15 1.79
N GLU A 145 -1.92 23.17 0.46
CA GLU A 145 -1.53 24.33 -0.36
C GLU A 145 -2.31 25.59 0.04
N LYS A 146 -3.62 25.47 0.24
CA LYS A 146 -4.47 26.59 0.72
C LYS A 146 -4.14 27.02 2.15
N GLU A 147 -3.76 26.09 3.02
CA GLU A 147 -3.30 26.43 4.37
C GLU A 147 -2.01 27.27 4.27
N GLU A 148 -1.05 26.86 3.45
CA GLU A 148 0.23 27.59 3.29
C GLU A 148 0.02 28.98 2.66
N GLU A 149 -0.88 29.11 1.67
CA GLU A 149 -1.26 30.42 1.11
C GLU A 149 -1.78 31.38 2.19
N LEU A 150 -2.69 30.91 3.06
CA LEU A 150 -3.23 31.72 4.14
C LEU A 150 -2.21 32.02 5.24
N ILE A 151 -1.27 31.11 5.50
CA ILE A 151 -0.16 31.35 6.44
C ILE A 151 0.77 32.42 5.87
N CYS A 152 1.12 32.35 4.58
CA CYS A 152 1.90 33.39 3.91
C CYS A 152 1.22 34.76 3.95
N GLU A 153 -0.10 34.82 3.73
CA GLU A 153 -0.88 36.06 3.88
C GLU A 153 -0.87 36.60 5.31
N ALA A 154 -0.97 35.70 6.30
CA ALA A 154 -0.90 36.08 7.72
C ALA A 154 0.49 36.61 8.10
N GLU A 155 1.55 36.01 7.58
CA GLU A 155 2.94 36.47 7.79
C GLU A 155 3.16 37.87 7.20
N LEU A 156 2.63 38.15 6.00
CA LEU A 156 2.65 39.49 5.39
C LEU A 156 1.86 40.51 6.22
N ALA A 157 0.80 40.08 6.89
CA ALA A 157 0.02 40.89 7.82
C ALA A 157 0.64 40.99 9.23
N HIS A 158 1.84 40.46 9.45
CA HIS A 158 2.53 40.37 10.74
C HIS A 158 1.72 39.67 11.85
N LEU A 159 0.85 38.73 11.45
CA LEU A 159 0.11 37.86 12.37
C LEU A 159 0.92 36.58 12.63
N PRO A 160 1.26 36.26 13.90
CA PRO A 160 2.05 35.08 14.22
C PRO A 160 1.17 33.83 14.15
N ILE A 161 1.08 33.20 12.97
CA ILE A 161 0.42 31.90 12.78
C ILE A 161 1.49 30.87 12.43
N TYR A 162 1.63 29.87 13.30
CA TYR A 162 2.62 28.81 13.10
C TYR A 162 2.10 27.74 12.15
N ARG A 163 3.00 27.23 11.30
CA ARG A 163 2.79 26.00 10.51
C ARG A 163 2.61 24.79 11.42
N ARG A 164 1.93 23.76 10.94
CA ARG A 164 1.76 22.49 11.67
C ARG A 164 3.08 21.71 11.69
N ALA A 165 3.26 20.86 12.71
CA ALA A 165 4.46 20.02 12.85
C ALA A 165 4.50 18.87 11.82
N ASP A 166 3.34 18.45 11.33
CA ASP A 166 3.15 17.38 10.35
C ASP A 166 2.85 17.91 8.94
N ALA A 167 3.13 19.19 8.68
CA ALA A 167 2.96 19.79 7.35
C ALA A 167 3.93 19.14 6.34
N ASP A 168 3.43 18.86 5.14
CA ASP A 168 4.26 18.30 4.08
C ASP A 168 5.35 19.31 3.66
N PRO A 169 6.65 18.96 3.80
CA PRO A 169 7.74 19.82 3.38
C PRO A 169 7.65 20.24 1.92
N ALA A 170 7.10 19.39 1.04
CA ALA A 170 6.92 19.69 -0.38
C ALA A 170 5.98 20.88 -0.61
N VAL A 171 4.87 20.92 0.12
CA VAL A 171 3.88 22.00 0.06
C VAL A 171 4.47 23.30 0.63
N VAL A 172 5.13 23.22 1.78
CA VAL A 172 5.72 24.39 2.45
C VAL A 172 6.84 25.01 1.63
N LEU A 173 7.68 24.18 0.99
CA LEU A 173 8.82 24.62 0.18
C LEU A 173 8.46 24.83 -1.30
N ALA A 174 7.19 24.58 -1.68
CA ALA A 174 6.69 24.66 -3.05
C ALA A 174 7.56 23.89 -4.07
N TYR A 175 7.93 22.64 -3.75
CA TYR A 175 8.62 21.73 -4.69
C TYR A 175 7.82 20.45 -4.92
N ASP A 176 8.00 19.82 -6.09
CA ASP A 176 7.41 18.53 -6.41
C ASP A 176 8.41 17.40 -6.16
N PRO A 177 8.16 16.45 -5.23
CA PRO A 177 9.06 15.33 -4.98
C PRO A 177 9.07 14.27 -6.10
N ASP A 178 8.03 14.19 -6.94
CA ASP A 178 7.85 13.11 -7.92
C ASP A 178 8.26 13.47 -9.36
N GLY A 179 8.56 14.75 -9.66
CA GLY A 179 8.94 15.12 -11.02
C GLY A 179 9.29 16.58 -11.30
N ASP A 180 10.49 16.71 -11.87
CA ASP A 180 11.09 17.84 -12.62
C ASP A 180 11.37 19.15 -11.85
N MET A 181 12.66 19.51 -11.78
CA MET A 181 13.13 20.88 -11.54
C MET A 181 12.81 21.74 -12.77
N GLY A 182 11.53 21.81 -13.13
CA GLY A 182 11.04 22.23 -14.42
C GLY A 182 9.88 23.21 -14.30
N ALA A 183 10.23 24.50 -14.35
CA ALA A 183 9.43 25.58 -14.95
C ALA A 183 8.49 26.46 -14.10
N GLN A 184 8.38 26.36 -12.77
CA GLN A 184 7.68 27.41 -12.00
C GLN A 184 8.38 27.73 -10.68
N GLY A 185 9.21 28.78 -10.68
CA GLY A 185 9.86 29.24 -9.45
C GLY A 185 11.15 30.03 -9.59
N ALA A 186 11.57 30.44 -10.78
CA ALA A 186 12.51 31.56 -10.94
C ALA A 186 11.77 32.87 -10.58
N ARG A 187 11.39 33.02 -9.31
CA ARG A 187 11.03 34.32 -8.74
C ARG A 187 12.36 35.09 -8.72
N MET A 188 12.59 35.86 -9.78
CA MET A 188 13.76 36.72 -9.91
C MET A 188 13.86 37.58 -8.65
N VAL A 189 14.76 37.19 -7.75
CA VAL A 189 15.29 38.11 -6.75
C VAL A 189 16.20 39.04 -7.55
N SER A 190 15.61 40.12 -8.07
CA SER A 190 16.37 41.22 -8.65
C SER A 190 17.15 41.89 -7.52
N VAL A 191 18.32 41.36 -7.21
CA VAL A 191 19.32 42.06 -6.40
C VAL A 191 19.84 43.19 -7.27
N SER A 192 19.27 44.38 -7.11
CA SER A 192 19.85 45.62 -7.63
C SER A 192 21.17 45.88 -6.89
N SER A 193 22.24 45.23 -7.35
CA SER A 193 23.61 45.54 -6.95
C SER A 193 24.01 46.86 -7.58
N SER A 194 23.77 47.96 -6.84
CA SER A 194 24.39 49.25 -7.12
C SER A 194 25.76 49.23 -6.45
N ALA A 195 26.78 48.82 -7.21
CA ALA A 195 28.17 48.92 -6.77
C ALA A 195 28.60 50.40 -6.71
N PRO A 196 29.20 50.87 -5.60
CA PRO A 196 29.83 52.18 -5.59
C PRO A 196 31.20 52.09 -6.25
N THR A 197 31.43 52.93 -7.26
CA THR A 197 32.72 53.14 -7.92
C THR A 197 33.76 53.64 -6.94
N SER A 198 34.76 52.82 -6.62
CA SER A 198 35.95 53.24 -5.89
C SER A 198 36.92 53.97 -6.84
N ASN A 199 37.16 55.25 -6.58
CA ASN A 199 38.38 55.96 -6.94
C ASN A 199 38.79 56.71 -5.66
N PRO A 200 40.09 56.72 -5.28
CA PRO A 200 40.96 57.73 -5.88
C PRO A 200 42.40 57.27 -6.14
N ALA A 201 43.02 58.06 -7.02
CA ALA A 201 44.42 58.07 -7.38
C ALA A 201 45.37 58.35 -6.20
N ALA A 202 46.62 57.95 -6.43
CA ALA A 202 47.84 58.15 -5.66
C ALA A 202 48.15 59.65 -5.38
N PRO A 203 49.16 59.99 -4.54
CA PRO A 203 50.56 59.63 -4.74
C PRO A 203 51.22 58.84 -3.60
#